data_AF-A0A945ZHI3-F1
#
_entry.id   AF-A0A945ZHI3-F1
#
_cell.length_a   1.000
_cell.length_b   1.000
_cell.length_c   1.000
_cell.angle_alpha   90.00
_cell.angle_beta   90.00
_cell.angle_gamma   90.00
#
_symmetry.space_group_name_H-M   'P 1'
#
loop_
_entity.id
_entity.type
_entity.pdbx_description
1 polymer ?
#
loop_
_entity_poly.entity_id
_entity_poly.type
_entity_poly.pdbx_seq_one_letter_code
_entity_poly.pdbx_strand_id
1 'polypeptide(L)'
;MSDDGKTTTKPTKKTASKKRSTKAKPAPETTKPAAEKVTPTAAAANQAAEQVRETMAAHAAPPQAHPSTGLAMSALLVGVVALAATLSEPYWRPWVAGQDPVEARVQLRLDEIKAENTATRAGLEQRIVTVESALERSRAPGQVLAAVNLRDAVNRGDAFASQLIIFRALSDGSAETEAMLAGIAGHAEIGIPSTRALGESFDDLAQQLYATQQRGSPSDTLPAAVSETVAQVTATAMRLRRLLEGPSGAAEGDPMRLARAEDSLRRADLAAVVTELEGLEDAELKALAQPWLVQAKARVAAVETTTELNAFIVAQAAMITPK
;
A
#
# COMPACT_ATOMS: atom_id res chain seq x y z
N MET A 1 -45.05 -44.52 30.97
CA MET A 1 -44.59 -44.73 29.58
C MET A 1 -43.12 -45.10 29.66
N SER A 2 -42.86 -46.34 29.28
CA SER A 2 -41.55 -46.93 29.08
C SER A 2 -40.71 -46.08 28.11
N ASP A 3 -39.40 -45.99 28.32
CA ASP A 3 -38.47 -46.76 27.50
C ASP A 3 -37.04 -46.71 28.08
N ASP A 4 -36.44 -47.90 28.11
CA ASP A 4 -35.07 -48.20 28.51
C ASP A 4 -34.17 -48.09 27.26
N GLY A 5 -32.89 -47.71 27.42
CA GLY A 5 -31.99 -47.67 26.27
C GLY A 5 -30.54 -47.36 26.55
N LYS A 6 -29.86 -48.27 27.25
CA LYS A 6 -28.41 -48.26 27.56
C LYS A 6 -27.61 -49.08 26.54
N THR A 7 -26.54 -48.54 25.96
CA THR A 7 -25.30 -49.23 25.50
C THR A 7 -24.26 -48.15 25.12
N THR A 8 -23.15 -47.88 25.80
CA THR A 8 -21.85 -48.60 25.94
C THR A 8 -21.26 -49.21 24.66
N THR A 9 -20.19 -48.60 24.12
CA THR A 9 -18.99 -49.34 23.66
C THR A 9 -17.75 -48.43 23.60
N LYS A 10 -16.63 -49.01 24.07
CA LYS A 10 -15.29 -48.44 24.30
C LYS A 10 -14.38 -48.64 23.05
N PRO A 11 -13.13 -48.12 23.05
CA PRO A 11 -12.35 -47.72 21.88
C PRO A 11 -11.45 -48.82 21.32
N THR A 12 -11.02 -48.64 20.07
CA THR A 12 -9.92 -49.39 19.45
C THR A 12 -8.69 -48.52 19.22
N LYS A 13 -7.56 -49.21 19.25
CA LYS A 13 -6.21 -48.79 19.58
C LYS A 13 -5.32 -49.08 18.37
N LYS A 14 -4.32 -48.22 18.13
CA LYS A 14 -3.01 -48.46 17.49
C LYS A 14 -2.96 -49.30 16.19
N THR A 15 -2.31 -48.73 15.17
CA THR A 15 -1.16 -49.39 14.53
C THR A 15 -0.18 -48.37 13.94
N ALA A 16 1.10 -48.62 14.21
CA ALA A 16 2.28 -47.94 13.70
C ALA A 16 2.81 -48.62 12.41
N SER A 17 3.84 -48.01 11.81
CA SER A 17 4.72 -48.44 10.69
C SER A 17 4.45 -47.61 9.42
N LYS A 18 5.43 -47.19 8.60
CA LYS A 18 6.82 -47.64 8.41
C LYS A 18 7.61 -46.60 7.59
N LYS A 19 8.93 -46.53 7.85
CA LYS A 19 9.98 -45.83 7.06
C LYS A 19 10.13 -46.34 5.62
N ARG A 20 10.51 -45.44 4.69
CA ARG A 20 11.50 -45.58 3.57
C ARG A 20 11.53 -44.25 2.80
N SER A 21 12.60 -43.44 2.73
CA SER A 21 13.93 -43.62 2.11
C SER A 21 13.90 -44.00 0.62
N THR A 22 14.28 -43.03 -0.25
CA THR A 22 15.05 -43.10 -1.53
C THR A 22 14.84 -41.75 -2.25
N LYS A 23 15.79 -40.80 -2.38
CA LYS A 23 17.06 -40.76 -3.14
C LYS A 23 16.97 -41.40 -4.53
N ALA A 24 16.82 -40.58 -5.58
CA ALA A 24 17.65 -40.61 -6.80
C ALA A 24 17.19 -39.58 -7.85
N LYS A 25 18.15 -38.74 -8.27
CA LYS A 25 18.25 -38.01 -9.54
C LYS A 25 18.45 -39.03 -10.69
N PRO A 26 17.87 -38.80 -11.87
CA PRO A 26 18.73 -38.51 -13.03
C PRO A 26 18.15 -37.42 -13.96
N ALA A 27 19.06 -36.67 -14.57
CA ALA A 27 18.89 -35.95 -15.83
C ALA A 27 19.51 -36.81 -16.95
N PRO A 28 19.68 -36.36 -18.22
CA PRO A 28 18.91 -35.43 -19.08
C PRO A 28 18.52 -36.11 -20.43
N GLU A 29 17.66 -35.51 -21.26
CA GLU A 29 17.61 -35.64 -22.75
C GLU A 29 16.49 -34.72 -23.27
N THR A 30 16.82 -33.57 -23.87
CA THR A 30 16.89 -33.29 -25.32
C THR A 30 15.63 -33.62 -26.13
N THR A 31 14.86 -32.59 -26.53
CA THR A 31 14.51 -32.40 -27.95
C THR A 31 14.16 -30.94 -28.25
N LYS A 32 14.82 -30.40 -29.28
CA LYS A 32 14.61 -29.14 -30.00
C LYS A 32 13.24 -29.18 -30.72
N PRO A 33 12.61 -28.04 -31.07
CA PRO A 33 12.92 -27.43 -32.38
C PRO A 33 12.89 -25.89 -32.44
N ALA A 34 13.47 -25.38 -33.53
CA ALA A 34 13.21 -24.12 -34.25
C ALA A 34 13.13 -22.82 -33.43
N ALA A 35 14.19 -22.01 -33.35
CA ALA A 35 14.57 -21.01 -34.37
C ALA A 35 13.41 -20.05 -34.74
N GLU A 36 13.11 -19.10 -33.87
CA GLU A 36 12.32 -17.92 -34.22
C GLU A 36 13.15 -16.66 -34.02
N LYS A 37 13.15 -15.85 -35.07
CA LYS A 37 14.09 -14.76 -35.34
C LYS A 37 13.81 -13.57 -34.42
N VAL A 38 14.88 -13.13 -33.78
CA VAL A 38 15.23 -11.76 -33.38
C VAL A 38 14.27 -10.70 -33.93
N THR A 39 13.47 -10.14 -33.02
CA THR A 39 12.84 -8.82 -33.19
C THR A 39 13.94 -7.75 -33.27
N PRO A 40 13.95 -6.89 -34.30
CA PRO A 40 14.86 -5.76 -34.32
C PRO A 40 14.39 -4.71 -33.30
N THR A 41 15.25 -4.46 -32.31
CA THR A 41 15.18 -3.38 -31.33
C THR A 41 14.93 -2.04 -32.02
N ALA A 42 14.04 -1.21 -31.46
CA ALA A 42 13.68 0.13 -31.94
C ALA A 42 14.88 1.07 -32.19
N ALA A 43 16.08 0.74 -31.67
CA ALA A 43 17.34 1.43 -31.96
C ALA A 43 17.83 1.23 -33.41
N ALA A 44 17.57 0.08 -34.04
CA ALA A 44 17.99 -0.21 -35.42
C ALA A 44 17.13 0.53 -36.47
N ALA A 45 15.86 0.83 -36.15
CA ALA A 45 14.97 1.59 -37.03
C ALA A 45 15.34 3.07 -37.09
N ASN A 46 15.84 3.66 -35.99
CA ASN A 46 16.30 5.05 -35.96
C ASN A 46 17.64 5.23 -36.69
N GLN A 47 18.57 4.27 -36.59
CA GLN A 47 19.84 4.33 -37.34
C GLN A 47 19.63 4.19 -38.86
N ALA A 48 18.64 3.42 -39.31
CA ALA A 48 18.29 3.33 -40.73
C ALA A 48 17.65 4.63 -41.25
N ALA A 49 16.86 5.34 -40.42
CA ALA A 49 16.28 6.63 -40.80
C ALA A 49 17.32 7.77 -40.87
N GLU A 50 18.40 7.67 -40.09
CA GLU A 50 19.48 8.66 -40.07
C GLU A 50 20.45 8.49 -41.25
N GLN A 51 20.78 7.24 -41.63
CA GLN A 51 21.59 6.96 -42.84
C GLN A 51 20.90 7.37 -44.15
N VAL A 52 19.57 7.30 -44.21
CA VAL A 52 18.80 7.79 -45.38
C VAL A 52 18.76 9.33 -45.42
N ARG A 53 18.76 10.01 -44.26
CA ARG A 53 18.87 11.48 -44.20
C ARG A 53 20.27 11.99 -44.56
N GLU A 54 21.32 11.28 -44.16
CA GLU A 54 22.71 11.63 -44.51
C GLU A 54 23.00 11.43 -46.00
N THR A 55 22.47 10.36 -46.60
CA THR A 55 22.61 10.10 -48.05
C THR A 55 21.78 11.06 -48.91
N MET A 56 20.61 11.51 -48.43
CA MET A 56 19.83 12.55 -49.12
C MET A 56 20.40 13.97 -48.94
N ALA A 57 21.05 14.26 -47.81
CA ALA A 57 21.72 15.56 -47.61
C ALA A 57 23.02 15.67 -48.44
N ALA A 58 23.71 14.56 -48.71
CA ALA A 58 24.92 14.54 -49.54
C ALA A 58 24.67 14.70 -51.06
N HIS A 59 23.42 14.59 -51.52
CA HIS A 59 23.05 14.78 -52.94
C HIS A 59 22.49 16.18 -53.26
N ALA A 60 22.49 17.11 -52.30
CA ALA A 60 21.97 18.46 -52.45
C ALA A 60 23.07 19.55 -52.51
N ALA A 61 24.25 19.24 -53.06
CA ALA A 61 25.24 20.25 -53.40
C ALA A 61 25.07 20.66 -54.88
N PRO A 62 24.79 21.94 -55.19
CA PRO A 62 24.73 22.39 -56.57
C PRO A 62 26.14 22.30 -57.21
N PRO A 63 26.28 21.80 -58.45
CA PRO A 63 27.56 21.82 -59.14
C PRO A 63 27.98 23.28 -59.37
N GLN A 64 29.18 23.64 -58.91
CA GLN A 64 29.75 24.94 -59.17
C GLN A 64 29.97 25.10 -60.69
N ALA A 65 29.30 26.10 -61.26
CA ALA A 65 29.37 26.43 -62.67
C ALA A 65 30.70 27.16 -62.98
N HIS A 66 31.55 26.54 -63.79
CA HIS A 66 32.64 27.24 -64.47
C HIS A 66 32.04 28.16 -65.55
N PRO A 67 32.46 29.44 -65.63
CA PRO A 67 32.01 30.34 -66.68
C PRO A 67 32.84 30.11 -67.94
N SER A 68 32.35 29.29 -68.86
CA SER A 68 32.83 29.29 -70.24
C SER A 68 31.69 28.99 -71.21
N THR A 69 31.20 30.05 -71.86
CA THR A 69 30.86 30.05 -73.29
C THR A 69 30.11 28.82 -73.81
N GLY A 70 28.93 28.53 -73.24
CA GLY A 70 28.10 27.39 -73.66
C GLY A 70 26.58 27.60 -73.56
N LEU A 71 26.12 28.84 -73.30
CA LEU A 71 24.71 29.15 -73.05
C LEU A 71 23.76 28.85 -74.23
N ALA A 72 24.27 28.78 -75.46
CA ALA A 72 23.45 28.39 -76.62
C ALA A 72 23.21 26.87 -76.70
N MET A 73 24.13 26.04 -76.18
CA MET A 73 24.04 24.57 -76.28
C MET A 73 23.25 23.93 -75.12
N SER A 74 23.28 24.50 -73.92
CA SER A 74 22.47 24.02 -72.79
C SER A 74 20.99 24.34 -72.96
N ALA A 75 20.64 25.51 -73.51
CA ALA A 75 19.27 25.85 -73.88
C ALA A 75 18.74 24.93 -75.00
N LEU A 76 19.60 24.55 -75.95
CA LEU A 76 19.26 23.57 -76.99
C LEU A 76 19.07 22.17 -76.42
N LEU A 77 19.89 21.73 -75.47
CA LEU A 77 19.73 20.42 -74.81
C LEU A 77 18.45 20.34 -73.97
N VAL A 78 18.11 21.40 -73.21
CA VAL A 78 16.83 21.45 -72.47
C VAL A 78 15.66 21.49 -73.44
N GLY A 79 15.77 22.25 -74.54
CA GLY A 79 14.77 22.29 -75.61
C GLY A 79 14.59 20.94 -76.29
N VAL A 80 15.67 20.22 -76.60
CA VAL A 80 15.65 18.90 -77.24
C VAL A 80 15.14 17.82 -76.28
N VAL A 81 15.46 17.89 -74.99
CA VAL A 81 14.92 16.95 -74.00
C VAL A 81 13.43 17.21 -73.74
N ALA A 82 12.99 18.47 -73.66
CA ALA A 82 11.57 18.81 -73.56
C ALA A 82 10.79 18.44 -74.84
N LEU A 83 11.40 18.63 -76.01
CA LEU A 83 10.83 18.23 -77.31
C LEU A 83 10.80 16.70 -77.44
N ALA A 84 11.83 15.98 -77.00
CA ALA A 84 11.85 14.53 -76.98
C ALA A 84 10.84 13.97 -75.97
N ALA A 85 10.66 14.60 -74.80
CA ALA A 85 9.65 14.21 -73.82
C ALA A 85 8.22 14.40 -74.35
N THR A 86 7.95 15.49 -75.06
CA THR A 86 6.63 15.78 -75.67
C THR A 86 6.35 14.95 -76.93
N LEU A 87 7.36 14.66 -77.75
CA LEU A 87 7.21 13.77 -78.92
C LEU A 87 7.19 12.29 -78.55
N SER A 88 7.83 11.89 -77.45
CA SER A 88 7.75 10.52 -76.94
C SER A 88 6.52 10.29 -76.06
N GLU A 89 5.87 11.35 -75.59
CA GLU A 89 4.63 11.31 -74.80
C GLU A 89 3.60 10.29 -75.31
N PRO A 90 3.22 10.26 -76.60
CA PRO A 90 2.27 9.25 -77.11
C PRO A 90 2.80 7.82 -77.10
N TYR A 91 4.11 7.59 -77.05
CA TYR A 91 4.73 6.27 -77.09
C TYR A 91 4.89 5.64 -75.70
N TRP A 92 5.12 6.44 -74.64
CA TRP A 92 5.21 5.92 -73.27
C TRP A 92 3.95 6.18 -72.43
N ARG A 93 3.07 7.14 -72.80
CA ARG A 93 1.77 7.34 -72.12
C ARG A 93 0.93 6.07 -72.05
N PRO A 94 0.81 5.20 -73.06
CA PRO A 94 0.02 3.98 -72.94
C PRO A 94 0.59 3.01 -71.89
N TRP A 95 1.90 3.06 -71.67
CA TRP A 95 2.61 2.19 -70.72
C TRP A 95 2.55 2.73 -69.29
N VAL A 96 2.56 4.06 -69.12
CA VAL A 96 2.45 4.76 -67.82
C VAL A 96 0.98 4.98 -67.42
N ALA A 97 0.09 5.33 -68.35
CA ALA A 97 -1.36 5.40 -68.12
C ALA A 97 -1.99 4.02 -67.85
N GLY A 98 -1.27 2.93 -68.17
CA GLY A 98 -1.61 1.58 -67.72
C GLY A 98 -1.32 1.30 -66.24
N GLN A 99 -0.77 2.26 -65.46
CA GLN A 99 -0.53 2.14 -64.01
C GLN A 99 -1.74 2.50 -63.13
N ASP A 100 -2.81 3.07 -63.71
CA ASP A 100 -4.10 3.31 -63.04
C ASP A 100 -4.63 2.14 -62.17
N PRO A 101 -4.56 0.86 -62.58
CA PRO A 101 -5.04 -0.24 -61.75
C PRO A 101 -4.20 -0.49 -60.49
N VAL A 102 -2.91 -0.15 -60.50
CA VAL A 102 -2.03 -0.33 -59.34
C VAL A 102 -2.24 0.79 -58.33
N GLU A 103 -2.30 2.04 -58.79
CA GLU A 103 -2.59 3.18 -57.91
C GLU A 103 -4.00 3.07 -57.31
N ALA A 104 -5.01 2.70 -58.10
CA ALA A 104 -6.36 2.47 -57.59
C ALA A 104 -6.40 1.35 -56.54
N ARG A 105 -5.65 0.25 -56.76
CA ARG A 105 -5.58 -0.85 -55.79
C ARG A 105 -4.83 -0.46 -54.52
N VAL A 106 -3.79 0.37 -54.62
CA VAL A 106 -3.08 0.91 -53.45
C VAL A 106 -3.96 1.88 -52.67
N GLN A 107 -4.69 2.78 -53.33
CA GLN A 107 -5.64 3.68 -52.68
C GLN A 107 -6.77 2.92 -51.99
N LEU A 108 -7.34 1.91 -52.66
CA LEU A 108 -8.36 1.04 -52.08
C LEU A 108 -7.85 0.32 -50.82
N ARG A 109 -6.63 -0.25 -50.86
CA ARG A 109 -6.00 -0.87 -49.69
C ARG A 109 -5.72 0.14 -48.58
N LEU A 110 -5.30 1.35 -48.94
CA LEU A 110 -5.04 2.39 -47.96
C LEU A 110 -6.33 2.82 -47.24
N ASP A 111 -7.43 2.95 -47.97
CA ASP A 111 -8.72 3.31 -47.39
C ASP A 111 -9.32 2.17 -46.55
N GLU A 112 -9.13 0.91 -46.99
CA GLU A 112 -9.44 -0.29 -46.19
C GLU A 112 -8.65 -0.30 -44.87
N ILE A 113 -7.33 -0.09 -44.92
CA ILE A 113 -6.48 -0.04 -43.72
C ILE A 113 -6.84 1.14 -42.82
N LYS A 114 -7.20 2.30 -43.39
CA LYS A 114 -7.68 3.44 -42.60
C LYS A 114 -8.99 3.11 -41.92
N ALA A 115 -9.94 2.50 -42.62
CA ALA A 115 -11.23 2.09 -42.06
C ALA A 115 -11.06 1.01 -40.96
N GLU A 116 -10.13 0.08 -41.14
CA GLU A 116 -9.81 -0.92 -40.11
C GLU A 116 -9.12 -0.28 -38.89
N ASN A 117 -8.20 0.66 -39.10
CA ASN A 117 -7.56 1.41 -38.01
C ASN A 117 -8.56 2.28 -37.24
N THR A 118 -9.52 2.92 -37.91
CA THR A 118 -10.56 3.71 -37.22
C THR A 118 -11.51 2.79 -36.45
N ALA A 119 -11.90 1.65 -37.02
CA ALA A 119 -12.75 0.66 -36.35
C ALA A 119 -12.05 0.03 -35.12
N THR A 120 -10.77 -0.31 -35.22
CA THR A 120 -9.99 -0.85 -34.09
C THR A 120 -9.78 0.20 -33.00
N ARG A 121 -9.50 1.46 -33.35
CA ARG A 121 -9.44 2.57 -32.39
C ARG A 121 -10.76 2.78 -31.66
N ALA A 122 -11.87 2.86 -32.39
CA ALA A 122 -13.20 2.98 -31.80
C ALA A 122 -13.53 1.80 -30.87
N GLY A 123 -13.15 0.58 -31.27
CA GLY A 123 -13.31 -0.62 -30.44
C GLY A 123 -12.47 -0.58 -29.16
N LEU A 124 -11.25 -0.05 -29.21
CA LEU A 124 -10.40 0.12 -28.02
C LEU A 124 -10.94 1.20 -27.08
N GLU A 125 -11.38 2.34 -27.61
CA GLU A 125 -12.00 3.41 -26.84
C GLU A 125 -13.27 2.90 -26.12
N GLN A 126 -14.11 2.14 -26.81
CA GLN A 126 -15.29 1.54 -26.21
C GLN A 126 -14.94 0.53 -25.11
N ARG A 127 -13.86 -0.25 -25.29
CA ARG A 127 -13.37 -1.18 -24.26
C ARG A 127 -12.82 -0.45 -23.05
N ILE A 128 -12.11 0.67 -23.24
CA ILE A 128 -11.61 1.51 -22.15
C ILE A 128 -12.79 2.03 -21.33
N VAL A 129 -13.78 2.66 -21.97
CA VAL A 129 -14.98 3.16 -21.27
C VAL A 129 -15.72 2.03 -20.54
N THR A 130 -15.81 0.84 -21.14
CA THR A 130 -16.45 -0.31 -20.50
C THR A 130 -15.68 -0.76 -19.25
N VAL A 131 -14.36 -0.85 -19.33
CA VAL A 131 -13.50 -1.24 -18.20
C VAL A 131 -13.52 -0.18 -17.10
N GLU A 132 -13.43 1.11 -17.46
CA GLU A 132 -13.55 2.22 -16.51
C GLU A 132 -14.89 2.17 -15.79
N SER A 133 -16.00 2.00 -16.52
CA SER A 133 -17.32 1.91 -15.90
C SER A 133 -17.48 0.68 -14.98
N ALA A 134 -16.81 -0.43 -15.29
CA ALA A 134 -16.82 -1.63 -14.48
C ALA A 134 -15.95 -1.45 -13.22
N LEU A 135 -14.81 -0.77 -13.37
CA LEU A 135 -13.93 -0.41 -12.27
C LEU A 135 -14.66 0.52 -11.29
N GLU A 136 -15.30 1.59 -11.77
CA GLU A 136 -16.04 2.52 -10.93
C GLU A 136 -17.18 1.83 -10.15
N ARG A 137 -17.90 0.89 -10.78
CA ARG A 137 -18.93 0.08 -10.11
C ARG A 137 -18.37 -0.84 -9.01
N SER A 138 -17.11 -1.24 -9.13
CA SER A 138 -16.44 -2.12 -8.16
C SER A 138 -15.62 -1.36 -7.10
N ARG A 139 -15.29 -0.08 -7.34
CA ARG A 139 -14.42 0.74 -6.50
C ARG A 139 -15.00 0.91 -5.10
N ALA A 140 -16.26 1.34 -5.00
CA ALA A 140 -16.89 1.59 -3.70
C ALA A 140 -17.00 0.32 -2.81
N PRO A 141 -17.47 -0.85 -3.32
CA PRO A 141 -17.38 -2.10 -2.57
C PRO A 141 -15.95 -2.50 -2.18
N GLY A 142 -14.97 -2.26 -3.06
CA GLY A 142 -13.56 -2.51 -2.79
C GLY A 142 -13.00 -1.63 -1.67
N GLN A 143 -13.33 -0.33 -1.67
CA GLN A 143 -12.96 0.62 -0.63
C GLN A 143 -13.51 0.20 0.74
N VAL A 144 -14.78 -0.20 0.81
CA VAL A 144 -15.40 -0.69 2.04
C VAL A 144 -14.67 -1.92 2.57
N LEU A 145 -14.39 -2.90 1.72
CA LEU A 145 -13.68 -4.11 2.12
C LEU A 145 -12.25 -3.81 2.60
N ALA A 146 -11.53 -2.92 1.90
CA ALA A 146 -10.19 -2.50 2.29
C ALA A 146 -10.20 -1.77 3.64
N ALA A 147 -11.18 -0.88 3.87
CA ALA A 147 -11.36 -0.19 5.14
C ALA A 147 -11.65 -1.16 6.29
N VAL A 148 -12.52 -2.16 6.08
CA VAL A 148 -12.81 -3.21 7.07
C VAL A 148 -11.54 -4.01 7.39
N ASN A 149 -10.81 -4.44 6.37
CA ASN A 149 -9.57 -5.21 6.56
C ASN A 149 -8.50 -4.41 7.31
N LEU A 150 -8.35 -3.12 7.01
CA LEU A 150 -7.45 -2.23 7.72
C LEU A 150 -7.87 -2.07 9.18
N ARG A 151 -9.15 -1.75 9.42
CA ARG A 151 -9.72 -1.61 10.77
C ARG A 151 -9.50 -2.87 11.61
N ASP A 152 -9.75 -4.04 11.04
CA ASP A 152 -9.62 -5.31 11.74
C ASP A 152 -8.14 -5.63 12.05
N ALA A 153 -7.21 -5.34 11.13
CA ALA A 153 -5.77 -5.51 11.36
C ALA A 153 -5.27 -4.58 12.49
N VAL A 154 -5.67 -3.31 12.46
CA VAL A 154 -5.36 -2.33 13.52
C VAL A 154 -5.95 -2.77 14.88
N ASN A 155 -7.18 -3.29 14.88
CA ASN A 155 -7.83 -3.76 16.10
C ASN A 155 -7.14 -4.96 16.74
N ARG A 156 -6.70 -5.94 15.92
CA ARG A 156 -5.93 -7.09 16.39
C ARG A 156 -4.54 -6.71 16.90
N GLY A 157 -3.99 -5.61 16.39
CA GLY A 157 -2.66 -5.13 16.71
C GLY A 157 -1.55 -5.81 15.92
N ASP A 158 -1.91 -6.44 14.80
CA ASP A 158 -0.97 -7.04 13.84
C ASP A 158 -0.32 -5.94 12.98
N ALA A 159 0.74 -6.29 12.24
CA ALA A 159 1.25 -5.44 11.17
C ALA A 159 0.18 -5.23 10.08
N PHE A 160 0.00 -3.98 9.64
CA PHE A 160 -1.08 -3.57 8.72
C PHE A 160 -0.60 -2.79 7.49
N ALA A 161 0.71 -2.78 7.21
CA ALA A 161 1.29 -2.08 6.06
C ALA A 161 0.64 -2.45 4.72
N SER A 162 0.37 -3.75 4.49
CA SER A 162 -0.26 -4.21 3.25
C SER A 162 -1.68 -3.67 3.09
N GLN A 163 -2.48 -3.70 4.15
CA GLN A 163 -3.86 -3.24 4.18
C GLN A 163 -3.91 -1.72 3.99
N LEU A 164 -2.95 -1.00 4.57
CA LEU A 164 -2.83 0.45 4.44
C LEU A 164 -2.50 0.87 2.99
N ILE A 165 -1.60 0.15 2.31
CA ILE A 165 -1.30 0.38 0.89
C ILE A 165 -2.54 0.11 0.02
N ILE A 166 -3.24 -1.00 0.25
CA ILE A 166 -4.45 -1.35 -0.52
C ILE A 166 -5.53 -0.29 -0.33
N PHE A 167 -5.78 0.13 0.92
CA PHE A 167 -6.78 1.15 1.21
C PHE A 167 -6.42 2.49 0.56
N ARG A 168 -5.16 2.93 0.64
CA ARG A 168 -4.69 4.16 -0.06
C ARG A 168 -4.88 4.08 -1.57
N ALA A 169 -4.56 2.94 -2.17
CA ALA A 169 -4.70 2.73 -3.61
C ALA A 169 -6.16 2.79 -4.08
N LEU A 170 -7.11 2.42 -3.20
CA LEU A 170 -8.53 2.42 -3.51
C LEU A 170 -9.23 3.74 -3.16
N SER A 171 -8.75 4.49 -2.17
CA SER A 171 -9.34 5.74 -1.66
C SER A 171 -8.78 7.02 -2.30
N ASP A 172 -8.12 6.89 -3.45
CA ASP A 172 -7.64 7.99 -4.31
C ASP A 172 -6.59 8.91 -3.67
N GLY A 173 -6.08 8.54 -2.49
CA GLY A 173 -5.08 9.31 -1.76
C GLY A 173 -5.53 10.72 -1.42
N SER A 174 -6.83 10.94 -1.15
CA SER A 174 -7.32 12.27 -0.78
C SER A 174 -6.63 12.80 0.48
N ALA A 175 -6.46 14.12 0.57
CA ALA A 175 -5.81 14.75 1.74
C ALA A 175 -6.54 14.41 3.05
N GLU A 176 -7.86 14.25 3.00
CA GLU A 176 -8.69 13.80 4.12
C GLU A 176 -8.37 12.35 4.54
N THR A 177 -8.19 11.45 3.56
CA THR A 177 -7.79 10.06 3.83
C THR A 177 -6.40 9.99 4.45
N GLU A 178 -5.44 10.77 3.94
CA GLU A 178 -4.09 10.81 4.52
C GLU A 178 -4.08 11.42 5.93
N ALA A 179 -4.90 12.43 6.19
CA ALA A 179 -5.05 13.00 7.53
C ALA A 179 -5.60 11.97 8.53
N MET A 180 -6.65 11.22 8.16
CA MET A 180 -7.21 10.12 8.96
C MET A 180 -6.18 9.04 9.29
N LEU A 181 -5.28 8.72 8.35
CA LEU A 181 -4.28 7.65 8.50
C LEU A 181 -2.98 8.10 9.19
N ALA A 182 -2.77 9.41 9.36
CA ALA A 182 -1.51 9.97 9.84
C ALA A 182 -1.10 9.42 11.23
N GLY A 183 -2.09 9.22 12.12
CA GLY A 183 -1.86 8.73 13.49
C GLY A 183 -1.33 7.30 13.56
N ILE A 184 -1.62 6.46 12.56
CA ILE A 184 -1.25 5.04 12.56
C ILE A 184 -0.12 4.69 11.58
N ALA A 185 0.15 5.54 10.58
CA ALA A 185 1.05 5.24 9.48
C ALA A 185 2.47 4.85 9.93
N GLY A 186 3.01 5.49 10.97
CA GLY A 186 4.34 5.20 11.51
C GLY A 186 4.50 3.81 12.15
N HIS A 187 3.39 3.13 12.46
CA HIS A 187 3.38 1.84 13.15
C HIS A 187 2.96 0.68 12.22
N ALA A 188 2.82 0.92 10.92
CA ALA A 188 2.22 -0.05 10.00
C ALA A 188 3.02 -1.35 9.84
N GLU A 189 4.35 -1.29 9.93
CA GLU A 189 5.24 -2.46 9.77
C GLU A 189 5.28 -3.36 11.02
N ILE A 190 5.15 -2.76 12.21
CA ILE A 190 5.29 -3.47 13.49
C ILE A 190 3.91 -3.85 14.05
N GLY A 191 2.88 -3.06 13.76
CA GLY A 191 1.58 -3.13 14.41
C GLY A 191 1.52 -2.25 15.66
N ILE A 192 0.30 -2.03 16.14
CA ILE A 192 0.05 -1.27 17.37
C ILE A 192 -0.52 -2.24 18.40
N PRO A 193 0.13 -2.45 19.57
CA PRO A 193 -0.35 -3.36 20.59
C PRO A 193 -1.83 -3.16 20.91
N SER A 194 -2.57 -4.26 21.05
CA SER A 194 -3.98 -4.20 21.41
C SER A 194 -4.17 -3.62 22.82
N THR A 195 -5.36 -3.07 23.11
CA THR A 195 -5.70 -2.58 24.46
C THR A 195 -5.48 -3.64 25.54
N ARG A 196 -5.74 -4.91 25.21
CA ARG A 196 -5.49 -6.04 26.09
C ARG A 196 -4.00 -6.24 26.35
N ALA A 197 -3.19 -6.28 25.29
CA ALA A 197 -1.74 -6.44 25.41
C ALA A 197 -1.10 -5.27 26.19
N LEU A 198 -1.59 -4.05 25.97
CA LEU A 198 -1.17 -2.88 26.75
C LEU A 198 -1.54 -3.02 28.22
N GLY A 199 -2.74 -3.52 28.54
CA GLY A 199 -3.14 -3.78 29.92
C GLY A 199 -2.26 -4.81 30.61
N GLU A 200 -1.98 -5.93 29.93
CA GLU A 200 -1.07 -6.97 30.45
C GLU A 200 0.34 -6.41 30.71
N SER A 201 0.87 -5.60 29.79
CA SER A 201 2.19 -4.94 29.99
C SER A 201 2.17 -3.82 31.04
N PHE A 202 0.99 -3.23 31.32
CA PHE A 202 0.85 -2.20 32.32
C PHE A 202 0.93 -2.77 33.73
N ASP A 203 0.42 -3.98 33.96
CA ASP A 203 0.51 -4.65 35.26
C ASP A 203 1.99 -4.84 35.68
N ASP A 204 2.84 -5.26 34.74
CA ASP A 204 4.29 -5.38 34.96
C ASP A 204 4.95 -4.03 35.22
N LEU A 205 4.53 -2.98 34.51
CA LEU A 205 5.03 -1.61 34.68
C LEU A 205 4.60 -1.02 36.02
N ALA A 206 3.36 -1.23 36.44
CA ALA A 206 2.82 -0.76 37.72
C ALA A 206 3.63 -1.35 38.89
N GLN A 207 3.95 -2.65 38.84
CA GLN A 207 4.80 -3.28 39.84
C GLN A 207 6.19 -2.62 39.92
N GLN A 208 6.80 -2.30 38.77
CA GLN A 208 8.11 -1.63 38.74
C GLN A 208 8.03 -0.19 39.25
N LEU A 209 6.97 0.55 38.91
CA LEU A 209 6.74 1.91 39.43
C LEU A 209 6.56 1.90 40.95
N TYR A 210 5.76 0.98 41.49
CA TYR A 210 5.59 0.83 42.93
C TYR A 210 6.88 0.43 43.66
N ALA A 211 7.70 -0.44 43.07
CA ALA A 211 8.99 -0.82 43.62
C ALA A 211 9.98 0.37 43.64
N THR A 212 9.94 1.21 42.60
CA THR A 212 10.80 2.40 42.48
C THR A 212 10.38 3.49 43.46
N GLN A 213 9.08 3.75 43.60
CA GLN A 213 8.55 4.69 44.63
C GLN A 213 8.92 4.29 46.06
N GLN A 214 8.89 2.98 46.37
CA GLN A 214 9.29 2.48 47.69
C GLN A 214 10.79 2.65 47.96
N ARG A 215 11.62 2.67 46.91
CA ARG A 215 13.07 2.90 47.02
C ARG A 215 13.42 4.39 47.19
N GLY A 216 12.65 5.28 46.57
CA GLY A 216 12.81 6.74 46.66
C GLY A 216 12.19 7.36 47.91
N SER A 217 11.33 6.65 48.63
CA SER A 217 10.82 7.11 49.93
C SER A 217 11.96 7.07 50.96
N PRO A 218 12.35 8.19 51.59
CA PRO A 218 13.27 8.18 52.71
C PRO A 218 12.57 7.53 53.90
N SER A 219 12.63 6.19 53.99
CA SER A 219 12.53 5.53 55.29
C SER A 219 13.81 5.87 56.03
N ASP A 220 13.82 7.06 56.61
CA ASP A 220 14.82 7.49 57.56
C ASP A 220 14.98 6.39 58.59
N THR A 221 16.21 5.92 58.72
CA THR A 221 16.62 4.77 59.51
C THR A 221 16.15 4.89 60.96
N LEU A 222 15.07 4.19 61.33
CA LEU A 222 14.68 3.99 62.72
C LEU A 222 15.11 2.59 63.17
N PRO A 223 15.75 2.45 64.35
CA PRO A 223 16.20 1.16 64.85
C PRO A 223 15.01 0.23 65.07
N ALA A 224 15.10 -0.97 64.48
CA ALA A 224 14.02 -1.94 64.25
C ALA A 224 13.20 -2.40 65.47
N ALA A 225 13.56 -2.02 66.70
CA ALA A 225 12.86 -2.43 67.92
C ALA A 225 11.90 -1.36 68.50
N VAL A 226 12.05 -0.08 68.12
CA VAL A 226 11.13 1.01 68.56
C VAL A 226 10.07 1.32 67.49
N SER A 227 10.28 0.84 66.26
CA SER A 227 9.38 1.10 65.14
C SER A 227 8.10 0.29 65.19
N GLU A 228 8.06 -0.89 65.80
CA GLU A 228 6.88 -1.77 65.67
C GLU A 228 5.68 -1.29 66.50
N THR A 229 5.92 -0.80 67.72
CA THR A 229 4.86 -0.23 68.58
C THR A 229 4.45 1.16 68.12
N VAL A 230 5.39 2.00 67.70
CA VAL A 230 5.06 3.33 67.14
C VAL A 230 4.39 3.18 65.77
N ALA A 231 4.81 2.24 64.92
CA ALA A 231 4.16 1.95 63.65
C ALA A 231 2.78 1.33 63.86
N GLN A 232 2.56 0.48 64.86
CA GLN A 232 1.22 -0.01 65.18
C GLN A 232 0.30 1.14 65.62
N VAL A 233 0.76 2.01 66.53
CA VAL A 233 -0.03 3.15 67.00
C VAL A 233 -0.30 4.15 65.86
N THR A 234 0.70 4.44 65.03
CA THR A 234 0.57 5.35 63.88
C THR A 234 -0.28 4.73 62.76
N ALA A 235 -0.20 3.42 62.53
CA ALA A 235 -1.04 2.69 61.59
C ALA A 235 -2.50 2.62 62.07
N THR A 236 -2.76 2.44 63.38
CA THR A 236 -4.11 2.56 63.94
C THR A 236 -4.64 3.98 63.85
N ALA A 237 -3.81 5.00 64.07
CA ALA A 237 -4.20 6.40 63.91
C ALA A 237 -4.48 6.75 62.43
N MET A 238 -3.68 6.25 61.48
CA MET A 238 -3.94 6.41 60.04
C MET A 238 -5.16 5.62 59.58
N ARG A 239 -5.42 4.42 60.13
CA ARG A 239 -6.67 3.68 59.87
C ARG A 239 -7.88 4.42 60.41
N LEU A 240 -7.80 5.00 61.60
CA LEU A 240 -8.87 5.86 62.13
C LEU A 240 -9.04 7.11 61.25
N ARG A 241 -7.96 7.78 60.86
CA ARG A 241 -8.00 8.94 59.97
C ARG A 241 -8.68 8.63 58.63
N ARG A 242 -8.31 7.51 58.01
CA ARG A 242 -8.90 7.05 56.73
C ARG A 242 -10.38 6.64 56.86
N LEU A 243 -10.80 6.23 58.05
CA LEU A 243 -12.18 5.86 58.37
C LEU A 243 -13.04 7.08 58.75
N LEU A 244 -12.43 8.12 59.33
CA LEU A 244 -13.11 9.35 59.80
C LEU A 244 -13.15 10.47 58.76
N GLU A 245 -12.13 10.62 57.90
CA GLU A 245 -12.06 11.71 56.91
C GLU A 245 -12.57 11.33 55.51
N GLY A 246 -12.94 10.05 55.27
CA GLY A 246 -13.19 9.55 53.91
C GLY A 246 -11.96 9.70 53.01
N PRO A 247 -12.01 9.36 51.71
CA PRO A 247 -10.88 9.55 50.78
C PRO A 247 -10.53 11.03 50.48
N SER A 248 -10.94 11.96 51.35
CA SER A 248 -10.76 13.40 51.25
C SER A 248 -9.52 13.84 52.03
N GLY A 249 -8.37 13.48 51.48
CA GLY A 249 -7.09 14.09 51.81
C GLY A 249 -6.25 14.01 50.55
N ALA A 250 -6.19 15.11 49.80
CA ALA A 250 -5.38 15.26 48.61
C ALA A 250 -3.90 14.99 48.92
N ALA A 251 -3.47 13.74 48.80
CA ALA A 251 -2.11 13.42 48.46
C ALA A 251 -2.06 13.49 46.92
N GLU A 252 -1.87 14.70 46.42
CA GLU A 252 -1.79 15.05 45.00
C GLU A 252 -0.47 14.56 44.36
N GLY A 253 -0.02 13.37 44.75
CA GLY A 253 1.26 12.80 44.36
C GLY A 253 1.11 11.60 43.43
N ASP A 254 2.25 11.20 42.88
CA ASP A 254 2.41 10.06 41.98
C ASP A 254 1.70 8.75 42.37
N PRO A 255 1.61 8.32 43.65
CA PRO A 255 0.87 7.09 43.99
C PRO A 255 -0.64 7.18 43.73
N MET A 256 -1.24 8.37 43.88
CA MET A 256 -2.67 8.56 43.63
C MET A 256 -2.98 8.70 42.14
N ARG A 257 -2.02 9.22 41.34
CA ARG A 257 -2.08 9.21 39.87
C ARG A 257 -2.00 7.79 39.32
N LEU A 258 -1.08 6.98 39.85
CA LEU A 258 -0.94 5.56 39.45
C LEU A 258 -2.21 4.75 39.79
N ALA A 259 -2.78 4.95 40.97
CA ALA A 259 -4.05 4.29 41.33
C ALA A 259 -5.23 4.71 40.42
N ARG A 260 -5.29 5.99 40.00
CA ARG A 260 -6.28 6.48 39.03
C ARG A 260 -6.04 5.92 37.63
N ALA A 261 -4.78 5.81 37.21
CA ALA A 261 -4.40 5.15 35.96
C ALA A 261 -4.88 3.70 35.94
N GLU A 262 -4.62 2.91 37.00
CA GLU A 262 -5.11 1.53 37.09
C GLU A 262 -6.64 1.41 37.02
N ASP A 263 -7.36 2.32 37.68
CA ASP A 263 -8.82 2.36 37.68
C ASP A 263 -9.38 2.73 36.29
N SER A 264 -8.74 3.66 35.58
CA SER A 264 -9.07 4.01 34.20
C SER A 264 -8.77 2.88 33.23
N LEU A 265 -7.68 2.15 33.42
CA LEU A 265 -7.36 0.97 32.62
C LEU A 265 -8.40 -0.14 32.78
N ARG A 266 -8.92 -0.35 34.00
CA ARG A 266 -10.03 -1.28 34.26
C ARG A 266 -11.33 -0.90 33.55
N ARG A 267 -11.53 0.40 33.27
CA ARG A 267 -12.63 0.92 32.44
C ARG A 267 -12.32 0.89 30.93
N ALA A 268 -11.16 0.38 30.53
CA ALA A 268 -10.65 0.44 29.16
C ALA A 268 -10.46 1.86 28.60
N ASP A 269 -10.30 2.86 29.47
CA ASP A 269 -10.06 4.25 29.09
C ASP A 269 -8.55 4.56 29.02
N LEU A 270 -7.93 4.21 27.90
CA LEU A 270 -6.50 4.43 27.67
C LEU A 270 -6.12 5.91 27.62
N ALA A 271 -7.01 6.81 27.19
CA ALA A 271 -6.72 8.23 27.09
C ALA A 271 -6.55 8.86 28.48
N ALA A 272 -7.41 8.47 29.43
CA ALA A 272 -7.26 8.86 30.83
C ALA A 272 -5.98 8.29 31.46
N VAL A 273 -5.61 7.04 31.15
CA VAL A 273 -4.37 6.43 31.64
C VAL A 273 -3.14 7.21 31.17
N VAL A 274 -3.08 7.56 29.88
CA VAL A 274 -1.98 8.37 29.32
C VAL A 274 -1.88 9.70 30.04
N THR A 275 -3.01 10.39 30.26
CA THR A 275 -3.05 11.69 30.93
C THR A 275 -2.49 11.61 32.36
N GLU A 276 -2.86 10.58 33.13
CA GLU A 276 -2.40 10.40 34.50
C GLU A 276 -0.90 10.07 34.59
N LEU A 277 -0.39 9.23 33.69
CA LEU A 277 1.03 8.85 33.63
C LEU A 277 1.93 9.99 33.11
N GLU A 278 1.45 10.84 32.22
CA GLU A 278 2.17 12.06 31.81
C GLU A 278 2.26 13.09 32.94
N GLY A 279 1.23 13.10 33.80
CA GLY A 279 1.13 13.97 34.97
C GLY A 279 2.00 13.55 36.15
N LEU A 280 2.77 12.46 36.07
CA LEU A 280 3.71 12.06 37.12
C LEU A 280 4.74 13.17 37.37
N GLU A 281 5.13 13.42 38.61
CA GLU A 281 6.05 14.49 38.97
C GLU A 281 7.50 13.99 38.99
N ASP A 282 7.71 12.75 39.42
CA ASP A 282 9.03 12.11 39.46
C ASP A 282 9.57 11.79 38.05
N ALA A 283 10.80 12.28 37.78
CA ALA A 283 11.48 12.10 36.51
C ALA A 283 11.90 10.64 36.22
N GLU A 284 12.25 9.88 37.26
CA GLU A 284 12.63 8.47 37.14
C GLU A 284 11.39 7.62 36.81
N LEU A 285 10.25 7.89 37.47
CA LEU A 285 8.98 7.23 37.16
C LEU A 285 8.51 7.56 35.73
N LYS A 286 8.63 8.83 35.32
CA LYS A 286 8.33 9.24 33.93
C LYS A 286 9.21 8.54 32.91
N ALA A 287 10.51 8.41 33.18
CA ALA A 287 11.44 7.73 32.30
C ALA A 287 11.10 6.23 32.16
N LEU A 288 10.70 5.58 33.25
CA LEU A 288 10.28 4.18 33.25
C LEU A 288 8.97 3.97 32.47
N ALA A 289 8.01 4.90 32.61
CA ALA A 289 6.72 4.81 31.94
C ALA A 289 6.77 5.13 30.43
N GLN A 290 7.83 5.78 29.95
CA GLN A 290 7.87 6.30 28.58
C GLN A 290 7.69 5.26 27.47
N PRO A 291 8.41 4.12 27.47
CA PRO A 291 8.24 3.13 26.42
C PRO A 291 6.79 2.63 26.28
N TRP A 292 6.08 2.50 27.41
CA TRP A 292 4.68 2.12 27.44
C TRP A 292 3.77 3.27 26.97
N LEU A 293 4.04 4.50 27.42
CA LEU A 293 3.28 5.69 27.01
C LEU A 293 3.30 5.92 25.50
N VAL A 294 4.43 5.69 24.84
CA VAL A 294 4.54 5.77 23.36
C VAL A 294 3.55 4.81 22.70
N GLN A 295 3.50 3.55 23.16
CA GLN A 295 2.61 2.54 22.61
C GLN A 295 1.14 2.83 22.95
N ALA A 296 0.86 3.31 24.16
CA ALA A 296 -0.49 3.68 24.58
C ALA A 296 -1.05 4.84 23.76
N LYS A 297 -0.25 5.87 23.49
CA LYS A 297 -0.64 6.99 22.60
C LYS A 297 -0.89 6.52 21.18
N ALA A 298 -0.03 5.66 20.64
CA ALA A 298 -0.26 5.05 19.33
C ALA A 298 -1.59 4.28 19.30
N ARG A 299 -1.95 3.60 20.39
CA ARG A 299 -3.24 2.90 20.50
C ARG A 299 -4.42 3.85 20.60
N VAL A 300 -4.31 4.97 21.30
CA VAL A 300 -5.36 6.00 21.34
C VAL A 300 -5.62 6.54 19.92
N ALA A 301 -4.56 6.92 19.20
CA ALA A 301 -4.68 7.35 17.80
C ALA A 301 -5.28 6.24 16.92
N ALA A 302 -4.92 4.98 17.14
CA ALA A 302 -5.50 3.85 16.42
C ALA A 302 -7.01 3.70 16.66
N VAL A 303 -7.47 3.88 17.91
CA VAL A 303 -8.90 3.81 18.24
C VAL A 303 -9.67 4.93 17.53
N GLU A 304 -9.12 6.15 17.51
CA GLU A 304 -9.68 7.28 16.78
C GLU A 304 -9.77 6.97 15.26
N THR A 305 -8.67 6.56 14.63
CA THR A 305 -8.65 6.18 13.21
C THR A 305 -9.64 5.03 12.91
N THR A 306 -9.77 4.03 13.78
CA THR A 306 -10.76 2.95 13.56
C THR A 306 -12.20 3.44 13.65
N THR A 307 -12.47 4.48 14.44
CA THR A 307 -13.78 5.12 14.54
C THR A 307 -14.09 5.90 13.27
N GLU A 308 -13.12 6.66 12.75
CA GLU A 308 -13.22 7.37 11.48
C GLU A 308 -13.41 6.41 10.30
N LEU A 309 -12.64 5.32 10.25
CA LEU A 309 -12.81 4.25 9.25
C LEU A 309 -14.20 3.63 9.32
N ASN A 310 -14.76 3.45 10.51
CA ASN A 310 -16.12 2.93 10.66
C ASN A 310 -17.16 3.92 10.13
N ALA A 311 -17.01 5.21 10.38
CA ALA A 311 -17.86 6.25 9.80
C ALA A 311 -17.75 6.27 8.27
N PHE A 312 -16.53 6.16 7.73
CA PHE A 312 -16.28 6.04 6.28
C PHE A 312 -16.97 4.82 5.67
N ILE A 313 -16.84 3.64 6.30
CA ILE A 313 -17.51 2.40 5.86
C ILE A 313 -19.02 2.58 5.78
N VAL A 314 -19.64 3.15 6.82
CA VAL A 314 -21.09 3.38 6.86
C VAL A 314 -21.52 4.37 5.78
N ALA A 315 -20.77 5.46 5.59
CA ALA A 315 -21.05 6.45 4.56
C ALA A 315 -20.98 5.84 3.14
N GLN A 316 -19.94 5.06 2.86
CA GLN A 316 -19.78 4.39 1.56
C GLN A 316 -20.84 3.30 1.33
N ALA A 317 -21.16 2.50 2.35
CA ALA A 317 -22.20 1.48 2.25
C ALA A 317 -23.59 2.08 1.96
N ALA A 318 -23.89 3.25 2.53
CA ALA A 318 -25.11 3.98 2.25
C ALA A 318 -25.19 4.46 0.79
N MET A 319 -24.06 4.78 0.15
CA MET A 319 -24.01 5.15 -1.27
C MET A 319 -24.19 3.95 -2.20
N ILE A 320 -23.76 2.75 -1.78
CA ILE A 320 -23.86 1.52 -2.57
C ILE A 320 -25.28 0.95 -2.58
N THR A 321 -26.09 1.23 -1.55
CA THR A 321 -27.45 0.67 -1.43
C THR A 321 -28.46 1.60 -2.13
N PRO A 322 -28.98 1.27 -3.32
CA PRO A 322 -30.01 2.11 -3.96
C PRO A 322 -31.31 2.06 -3.12
N LYS A 323 -31.94 3.22 -2.95
CA LYS A 323 -33.30 3.34 -2.41
C LYS A 323 -34.34 2.76 -3.38
#